data_AF-A0AA41YN99-F1
#
_entry.id   AF-A0AA41YN99-F1
#
_cell.length_a   1.000
_cell.length_b   1.000
_cell.length_c   1.000
_cell.angle_alpha   90.00
_cell.angle_beta   90.00
_cell.angle_gamma   90.00
#
_symmetry.space_group_name_H-M   'P 1'
#
loop_
_entity.id
_entity.type
_entity.pdbx_description
1 polymer ?
#
loop_
_entity_poly.entity_id
_entity_poly.type
_entity_poly.pdbx_seq_one_letter_code
_entity_poly.pdbx_strand_id
1 'polypeptide(L)'
;MYRLHNRILVGLCALAACVVLGTALWLEPLTGDLTRLGGYAENSFGWNGVEDVFAPPLAQHGRQGTHYDIVVIGDSFSSRTSRDRQTREGGFWTDFLAAETGLSVGVFDVAAMPLEQRLDSVAATAEPPLLVILELAERTLRARLGGGAGICASGAADLVAAPDLAPLPALPAPVRRNGRTLLHPVSADQAADHLKKTLIRAVLGVDSTPVVRLDLSRDDLFTSRRADSLLVYREDFDKRRWTGDDWDAIRCRLAAAQRHIEADGRIGFLFLMAPDKSSAYAEYLRTPYAQVDTMSQLRRELTGPRMPRLDLALRAAIARGGRDIYLPNDTHWGSAGSRIAAQVVIDDLRRTYAALPPTD
;
A
#
# COMPACT_ATOMS: atom_id res chain seq x y z
N MET A 1 -19.17 -29.11 49.06
CA MET A 1 -18.17 -28.16 48.53
C MET A 1 -18.12 -28.08 47.00
N TYR A 2 -18.13 -29.19 46.26
CA TYR A 2 -18.10 -29.19 44.78
C TYR A 2 -19.22 -28.39 44.09
N ARG A 3 -20.45 -28.41 44.61
CA ARG A 3 -21.60 -27.67 44.02
C ARG A 3 -21.42 -26.14 44.04
N LEU A 4 -20.76 -25.59 45.05
CA LEU A 4 -20.50 -24.15 45.14
C LEU A 4 -19.42 -23.73 44.14
N HIS A 5 -18.33 -24.51 44.07
CA HIS A 5 -17.25 -24.28 43.11
C HIS A 5 -17.76 -24.35 41.66
N ASN A 6 -18.59 -25.34 41.33
CA ASN A 6 -19.18 -25.47 40.00
C ASN A 6 -20.09 -24.28 39.65
N ARG A 7 -20.90 -23.79 40.61
CA ARG A 7 -21.74 -22.61 40.39
C ARG A 7 -20.92 -21.34 40.15
N ILE A 8 -19.83 -21.16 40.90
CA ILE A 8 -18.92 -20.02 40.71
C ILE A 8 -18.27 -20.10 39.34
N LEU A 9 -17.74 -21.27 38.95
CA LEU A 9 -17.10 -21.45 37.66
C LEU A 9 -18.07 -21.20 36.50
N VAL A 10 -19.29 -21.76 36.55
CA VAL A 10 -20.33 -21.52 35.54
C VAL A 10 -20.70 -20.04 35.48
N GLY A 11 -20.83 -19.36 36.62
CA GLY A 11 -21.09 -17.93 36.69
C GLY A 11 -19.99 -17.11 36.01
N LEU A 12 -18.72 -17.44 36.25
CA LEU A 12 -17.57 -16.78 35.61
C LEU A 12 -17.54 -17.03 34.10
N CYS A 13 -17.79 -18.25 33.65
CA CYS A 13 -17.86 -18.57 32.23
C CYS A 13 -19.02 -17.84 31.54
N ALA A 14 -20.20 -17.78 32.17
CA ALA A 14 -21.35 -17.05 31.65
C ALA A 14 -21.06 -15.54 31.55
N LEU A 15 -20.42 -14.96 32.58
CA LEU A 15 -19.99 -13.57 32.54
C LEU A 15 -19.01 -13.31 31.40
N ALA A 16 -17.98 -14.14 31.26
CA ALA A 16 -17.01 -14.02 30.17
C ALA A 16 -17.68 -14.11 28.79
N ALA A 17 -18.61 -15.06 28.61
CA ALA A 17 -19.39 -15.20 27.38
C ALA A 17 -20.26 -13.96 27.09
N CYS A 18 -20.92 -13.39 28.11
CA CYS A 18 -21.69 -12.15 27.97
C CYS A 18 -20.80 -10.95 27.58
N VAL A 19 -19.60 -10.84 28.17
CA VAL A 19 -18.63 -9.78 27.83
C VAL A 19 -18.17 -9.92 26.37
N VAL A 20 -17.82 -11.15 25.95
CA VAL A 20 -17.42 -11.42 24.56
C VAL A 20 -18.56 -11.13 23.60
N LEU A 21 -19.77 -11.59 23.89
CA LEU A 21 -20.94 -11.36 23.03
C LEU A 21 -21.29 -9.87 22.95
N GLY A 22 -21.31 -9.16 24.08
CA GLY A 22 -21.56 -7.71 24.10
C GLY A 22 -20.52 -6.93 23.30
N THR A 23 -19.24 -7.30 23.45
CA THR A 23 -18.16 -6.72 22.64
C THR A 23 -18.32 -7.05 21.16
N ALA A 24 -18.67 -8.29 20.84
CA ALA A 24 -18.87 -8.73 19.47
C ALA A 24 -20.05 -8.03 18.80
N LEU A 25 -21.09 -7.65 19.55
CA LEU A 25 -22.23 -6.86 19.08
C LEU A 25 -21.89 -5.37 18.92
N TRP A 26 -20.98 -4.85 19.76
CA TRP A 26 -20.52 -3.48 19.67
C TRP A 26 -19.56 -3.26 18.50
N LEU A 27 -18.62 -4.17 18.26
CA LEU A 27 -17.61 -4.03 17.20
C LEU A 27 -18.20 -4.04 15.79
N GLU A 28 -17.76 -3.12 14.95
CA GLU A 28 -17.97 -3.10 13.52
C GLU A 28 -17.09 -4.15 12.83
N PRO A 29 -17.49 -4.62 11.63
CA PRO A 29 -16.71 -5.59 10.87
C PRO A 29 -15.28 -5.11 10.61
N LEU A 30 -14.31 -5.99 10.77
CA LEU A 30 -12.92 -5.74 10.38
C LEU A 30 -12.83 -5.44 8.89
N THR A 31 -12.21 -4.31 8.57
CA THR A 31 -11.93 -3.91 7.18
C THR A 31 -10.49 -3.50 6.97
N GLY A 32 -9.74 -3.16 8.02
CA GLY A 32 -8.32 -2.78 7.92
C GLY A 32 -7.38 -3.73 8.67
N ASP A 33 -6.14 -3.84 8.18
CA ASP A 33 -5.11 -4.68 8.77
C ASP A 33 -4.61 -4.18 10.14
N LEU A 34 -4.52 -2.87 10.37
CA LEU A 34 -3.97 -2.30 11.59
C LEU A 34 -4.91 -2.45 12.79
N THR A 35 -6.23 -2.36 12.58
CA THR A 35 -7.22 -2.64 13.63
C THR A 35 -7.20 -4.11 14.03
N ARG A 36 -7.20 -5.00 13.04
CA ARG A 36 -7.11 -6.45 13.25
C ARG A 36 -5.84 -6.87 13.99
N LEU A 37 -4.68 -6.44 13.50
CA LEU A 37 -3.39 -6.83 14.05
C LEU A 37 -3.10 -6.15 15.39
N GLY A 38 -3.42 -4.86 15.50
CA GLY A 38 -3.21 -4.06 16.71
C GLY A 38 -4.24 -4.25 17.81
N GLY A 39 -5.34 -4.95 17.53
CA GLY A 39 -6.46 -5.09 18.47
C GLY A 39 -7.16 -3.77 18.75
N TYR A 40 -7.23 -2.87 17.76
CA TYR A 40 -7.97 -1.62 17.86
C TYR A 40 -9.38 -1.78 17.28
N ALA A 41 -10.35 -1.04 17.82
CA ALA A 41 -11.74 -1.15 17.39
C ALA A 41 -11.99 -0.42 16.06
N GLU A 42 -12.67 -1.09 15.13
CA GLU A 42 -13.12 -0.52 13.85
C GLU A 42 -14.09 0.66 14.03
N ASN A 43 -14.91 0.66 15.08
CA ASN A 43 -15.81 1.78 15.38
C ASN A 43 -15.04 3.08 15.63
N SER A 44 -13.79 2.96 16.08
CA SER A 44 -12.94 4.09 16.43
C SER A 44 -12.03 4.46 15.25
N PHE A 45 -11.39 3.47 14.62
CA PHE A 45 -10.36 3.70 13.62
C PHE A 45 -10.79 3.44 12.18
N GLY A 46 -11.93 2.81 11.96
CA GLY A 46 -12.48 2.63 10.61
C GLY A 46 -12.85 3.98 10.00
N TRP A 47 -12.57 4.14 8.70
CA TRP A 47 -12.94 5.34 7.95
C TRP A 47 -14.46 5.46 7.83
N ASN A 48 -14.96 6.69 7.75
CA ASN A 48 -16.37 7.01 7.54
C ASN A 48 -16.60 7.82 6.25
N GLY A 49 -15.53 8.09 5.50
CA GLY A 49 -15.54 8.72 4.19
C GLY A 49 -16.22 7.88 3.11
N VAL A 50 -16.09 8.34 1.87
CA VAL A 50 -16.52 7.62 0.67
C VAL A 50 -15.26 7.24 -0.09
N GLU A 51 -15.20 5.99 -0.52
CA GLU A 51 -14.12 5.46 -1.37
C GLU A 51 -14.63 5.30 -2.80
N ASP A 52 -13.79 5.59 -3.78
CA ASP A 52 -14.07 5.37 -5.20
C ASP A 52 -13.54 4.01 -5.66
N VAL A 53 -14.37 3.19 -6.29
CA VAL A 53 -13.95 1.89 -6.88
C VAL A 53 -14.55 1.64 -8.26
N PHE A 54 -13.83 0.95 -9.12
CA PHE A 54 -14.31 0.45 -10.40
C PHE A 54 -14.89 -0.97 -10.25
N ALA A 55 -16.08 -1.20 -10.80
CA ALA A 55 -16.73 -2.51 -10.79
C ALA A 55 -17.28 -2.82 -12.19
N PRO A 56 -16.66 -3.75 -12.96
CA PRO A 56 -15.46 -4.51 -12.61
C PRO A 56 -14.18 -3.63 -12.53
N PRO A 57 -13.09 -4.13 -11.92
CA PRO A 57 -11.78 -3.49 -12.00
C PRO A 57 -11.34 -3.27 -13.45
N LEU A 58 -10.58 -2.20 -13.69
CA LEU A 58 -10.05 -1.86 -15.01
C LEU A 58 -8.65 -2.44 -15.21
N ALA A 59 -7.84 -2.45 -14.15
CA ALA A 59 -6.56 -3.16 -14.15
C ALA A 59 -6.81 -4.67 -13.94
N GLN A 60 -6.06 -5.49 -14.67
CA GLN A 60 -6.23 -6.94 -14.63
C GLN A 60 -5.09 -7.60 -13.86
N HIS A 61 -5.37 -8.73 -13.21
CA HIS A 61 -4.32 -9.63 -12.78
C HIS A 61 -3.52 -10.11 -14.00
N GLY A 62 -2.22 -9.86 -13.98
CA GLY A 62 -1.32 -10.17 -15.08
C GLY A 62 -1.28 -11.67 -15.37
N ARG A 63 -1.43 -12.01 -16.65
CA ARG A 63 -1.34 -13.39 -17.15
C ARG A 63 -0.18 -13.51 -18.12
N GLN A 64 0.59 -14.59 -18.01
CA GLN A 64 1.67 -14.87 -18.95
C GLN A 64 1.11 -15.02 -20.37
N GLY A 65 1.80 -14.45 -21.35
CA GLY A 65 1.41 -14.49 -22.76
C GLY A 65 0.23 -13.58 -23.14
N THR A 66 -0.30 -12.78 -22.21
CA THR A 66 -1.30 -11.74 -22.52
C THR A 66 -0.58 -10.40 -22.70
N HIS A 67 -0.93 -9.66 -23.75
CA HIS A 67 -0.42 -8.31 -23.98
C HIS A 67 -1.05 -7.31 -23.01
N TYR A 68 -0.23 -6.40 -22.50
CA TYR A 68 -0.63 -5.23 -21.73
C TYR A 68 0.25 -4.05 -22.15
N ASP A 69 -0.33 -2.86 -22.26
CA ASP A 69 0.43 -1.65 -22.57
C ASP A 69 1.34 -1.28 -21.39
N ILE A 70 0.84 -1.46 -20.16
CA ILE A 70 1.59 -1.27 -18.92
C ILE A 70 1.61 -2.57 -18.12
N VAL A 71 2.81 -3.01 -17.78
CA VAL A 71 3.02 -4.11 -16.84
C VAL A 71 3.46 -3.54 -15.49
N VAL A 72 2.68 -3.80 -14.45
CA VAL A 72 3.03 -3.46 -13.07
C VAL A 72 3.51 -4.72 -12.36
N ILE A 73 4.74 -4.71 -11.87
CA ILE A 73 5.26 -5.71 -10.94
C ILE A 73 5.18 -5.06 -9.56
N GLY A 74 4.08 -5.31 -8.86
CA GLY A 74 3.70 -4.56 -7.67
C GLY A 74 3.40 -5.44 -6.46
N ASP A 75 3.30 -4.81 -5.30
CA ASP A 75 2.82 -5.48 -4.09
C ASP A 75 1.31 -5.20 -3.85
N SER A 76 0.87 -5.27 -2.60
CA SER A 76 -0.53 -5.04 -2.23
C SER A 76 -1.02 -3.60 -2.47
N PHE A 77 -0.13 -2.64 -2.74
CA PHE A 77 -0.54 -1.31 -3.17
C PHE A 77 -1.06 -1.27 -4.62
N SER A 78 -0.69 -2.23 -5.47
CA SER A 78 -1.02 -2.23 -6.90
C SER A 78 -2.19 -3.12 -7.29
N SER A 79 -2.48 -4.14 -6.49
CA SER A 79 -3.67 -4.98 -6.64
C SER A 79 -3.90 -5.81 -5.38
N ARG A 80 -5.08 -6.44 -5.31
CA ARG A 80 -5.38 -7.39 -4.25
C ARG A 80 -4.48 -8.62 -4.35
N THR A 81 -3.63 -8.85 -3.35
CA THR A 81 -2.84 -10.08 -3.27
C THR A 81 -3.61 -11.18 -2.54
N SER A 82 -3.24 -12.45 -2.74
CA SER A 82 -3.87 -13.57 -2.02
C SER A 82 -3.80 -13.45 -0.48
N ARG A 83 -2.85 -12.65 0.03
CA ARG A 83 -2.63 -12.39 1.45
C ARG A 83 -3.40 -11.17 1.97
N ASP A 84 -3.79 -10.25 1.08
CA ASP A 84 -4.57 -9.08 1.43
C ASP A 84 -6.03 -9.23 0.99
N ARG A 85 -6.93 -9.39 1.97
CA ARG A 85 -8.37 -9.42 1.73
C ARG A 85 -9.07 -8.13 2.13
N GLN A 86 -8.32 -7.10 2.51
CA GLN A 86 -8.83 -5.94 3.25
C GLN A 86 -8.97 -4.70 2.37
N THR A 87 -8.18 -4.60 1.29
CA THR A 87 -8.36 -3.63 0.23
C THR A 87 -9.50 -4.03 -0.73
N ARG A 88 -10.29 -3.04 -1.17
CA ARG A 88 -11.41 -3.28 -2.10
C ARG A 88 -10.90 -3.43 -3.52
N GLU A 89 -11.42 -4.44 -4.20
CA GLU A 89 -11.17 -4.64 -5.62
C GLU A 89 -11.64 -3.41 -6.43
N GLY A 90 -10.87 -3.01 -7.44
CA GLY A 90 -11.16 -1.85 -8.27
C GLY A 90 -10.85 -0.49 -7.64
N GLY A 91 -10.25 -0.43 -6.45
CA GLY A 91 -9.88 0.82 -5.76
C GLY A 91 -8.39 1.18 -5.86
N PHE A 92 -7.61 0.46 -6.68
CA PHE A 92 -6.16 0.62 -6.74
C PHE A 92 -5.76 1.72 -7.71
N TRP A 93 -4.56 2.28 -7.54
CA TRP A 93 -4.02 3.31 -8.43
C TRP A 93 -3.91 2.84 -9.88
N THR A 94 -3.75 1.54 -10.09
CA THR A 94 -3.69 0.89 -11.40
C THR A 94 -5.02 1.00 -12.16
N ASP A 95 -6.16 0.99 -11.46
CA ASP A 95 -7.48 1.19 -12.06
C ASP A 95 -7.67 2.64 -12.52
N PHE A 96 -7.27 3.61 -11.69
CA PHE A 96 -7.29 5.03 -12.07
C PHE A 96 -6.33 5.32 -13.22
N LEU A 97 -5.15 4.68 -13.24
CA LEU A 97 -4.20 4.77 -14.35
C LEU A 97 -4.85 4.29 -15.66
N ALA A 98 -5.47 3.11 -15.65
CA ALA A 98 -6.17 2.58 -16.82
C ALA A 98 -7.32 3.50 -17.26
N ALA A 99 -8.13 3.99 -16.31
CA ALA A 99 -9.25 4.88 -16.59
C ALA A 99 -8.80 6.18 -17.29
N GLU A 100 -7.73 6.82 -16.81
CA GLU A 100 -7.31 8.13 -17.29
C GLU A 100 -6.41 8.08 -18.52
N THR A 101 -5.76 6.94 -18.79
CA THR A 101 -4.84 6.78 -19.92
C THR A 101 -5.44 6.03 -21.11
N GLY A 102 -6.43 5.17 -20.88
CA GLY A 102 -6.90 4.24 -21.91
C GLY A 102 -6.04 3.00 -22.07
N LEU A 103 -4.90 2.94 -21.38
CA LEU A 103 -3.92 1.87 -21.52
C LEU A 103 -4.35 0.64 -20.73
N SER A 104 -4.14 -0.54 -21.30
CA SER A 104 -4.34 -1.81 -20.62
C SER A 104 -3.25 -2.04 -19.58
N VAL A 105 -3.65 -2.36 -18.34
CA VAL A 105 -2.73 -2.54 -17.22
C VAL A 105 -2.79 -3.97 -16.69
N GLY A 106 -1.65 -4.67 -16.72
CA GLY A 106 -1.49 -6.01 -16.16
C GLY A 106 -0.65 -5.97 -14.87
N VAL A 107 -1.21 -6.42 -13.75
CA VAL A 107 -0.55 -6.39 -12.44
C VAL A 107 -0.09 -7.78 -12.03
N PHE A 108 1.22 -7.97 -11.88
CA PHE A 108 1.83 -9.18 -11.35
C PHE A 108 2.31 -8.96 -9.91
N ASP A 109 1.93 -9.88 -9.01
CA ASP A 109 2.40 -9.88 -7.62
C ASP A 109 3.92 -10.10 -7.58
N VAL A 110 4.65 -9.12 -7.06
CA VAL A 110 6.12 -9.16 -6.89
C VAL A 110 6.59 -10.29 -5.98
N ALA A 111 5.70 -10.84 -5.14
CA ALA A 111 5.98 -11.98 -4.28
C ALA A 111 5.81 -13.34 -4.95
N ALA A 112 5.18 -13.41 -6.14
CA ALA A 112 4.82 -14.67 -6.77
C ALA A 112 6.04 -15.45 -7.31
N MET A 113 7.10 -14.75 -7.71
CA MET A 113 8.35 -15.34 -8.20
C MET A 113 9.52 -14.34 -8.08
N PRO A 114 10.78 -14.80 -8.20
CA PRO A 114 11.93 -13.89 -8.22
C PRO A 114 11.78 -12.78 -9.26
N LEU A 115 12.21 -11.56 -8.91
CA LEU A 115 12.07 -10.38 -9.76
C LEU A 115 12.74 -10.60 -11.12
N GLU A 116 13.95 -11.16 -11.13
CA GLU A 116 14.73 -11.39 -12.34
C GLU A 116 13.99 -12.30 -13.32
N GLN A 117 13.42 -13.40 -12.82
CA GLN A 117 12.60 -14.31 -13.64
C GLN A 117 11.36 -13.60 -14.21
N ARG A 118 10.76 -12.68 -13.45
CA ARG A 118 9.64 -11.87 -13.94
C ARG A 118 10.09 -10.92 -15.03
N LEU A 119 11.21 -10.20 -14.84
CA LEU A 119 11.75 -9.28 -15.83
C LEU A 119 12.09 -10.02 -17.13
N ASP A 120 12.74 -11.19 -17.04
CA ASP A 120 13.04 -12.06 -18.19
C ASP A 120 11.75 -12.40 -18.97
N SER A 121 10.68 -12.77 -18.25
CA SER A 121 9.41 -13.13 -18.89
C SER A 121 8.74 -11.97 -19.61
N VAL A 122 8.93 -10.75 -19.13
CA VAL A 122 8.38 -9.53 -19.74
C VAL A 122 9.24 -9.09 -20.90
N ALA A 123 10.57 -9.14 -20.79
CA ALA A 123 11.49 -8.78 -21.86
C ALA A 123 11.40 -9.74 -23.07
N ALA A 124 11.04 -11.01 -22.84
CA ALA A 124 10.95 -12.04 -23.88
C ALA A 124 9.63 -12.06 -24.67
N THR A 125 8.65 -11.19 -24.36
CA THR A 125 7.36 -11.18 -25.06
C THR A 125 7.51 -10.69 -26.51
N ALA A 126 6.71 -11.25 -27.42
CA ALA A 126 6.70 -10.84 -28.83
C ALA A 126 6.10 -9.43 -29.01
N GLU A 127 5.11 -9.08 -28.19
CA GLU A 127 4.47 -7.77 -28.12
C GLU A 127 4.87 -7.11 -26.79
N PRO A 128 5.98 -6.34 -26.74
CA PRO A 128 6.49 -5.75 -25.51
C PRO A 128 5.55 -4.67 -24.97
N PRO A 129 5.39 -4.57 -23.63
CA PRO A 129 4.69 -3.43 -23.05
C PRO A 129 5.45 -2.14 -23.35
N LEU A 130 4.73 -1.03 -23.35
CA LEU A 130 5.31 0.31 -23.38
C LEU A 130 6.13 0.59 -22.11
N LEU A 131 5.60 0.16 -20.96
CA LEU A 131 6.18 0.47 -19.66
C LEU A 131 6.09 -0.70 -18.71
N VAL A 132 7.22 -0.98 -18.04
CA VAL A 132 7.26 -1.79 -16.83
C VAL A 132 7.40 -0.87 -15.62
N ILE A 133 6.46 -0.99 -14.70
CA ILE A 133 6.49 -0.30 -13.40
C ILE A 133 6.84 -1.32 -12.33
N LEU A 134 8.00 -1.17 -11.69
CA LEU A 134 8.29 -1.86 -10.44
C LEU A 134 7.74 -1.03 -9.29
N GLU A 135 6.69 -1.51 -8.64
CA GLU A 135 6.07 -0.87 -7.49
C GLU A 135 6.42 -1.64 -6.22
N LEU A 136 6.93 -0.92 -5.20
CA LEU A 136 7.26 -1.50 -3.91
C LEU A 136 6.94 -0.53 -2.77
N ALA A 137 6.31 -1.06 -1.71
CA ALA A 137 6.19 -0.37 -0.44
C ALA A 137 7.56 -0.12 0.18
N GLU A 138 7.75 1.08 0.72
CA GLU A 138 8.99 1.59 1.32
C GLU A 138 9.60 0.59 2.33
N ARG A 139 8.78 0.03 3.23
CA ARG A 139 9.21 -0.98 4.21
C ARG A 139 9.81 -2.26 3.61
N THR A 140 9.46 -2.61 2.37
CA THR A 140 9.84 -3.89 1.75
C THR A 140 11.10 -3.82 0.92
N LEU A 141 11.63 -2.62 0.65
CA LEU A 141 12.74 -2.42 -0.28
C LEU A 141 13.96 -3.27 0.06
N ARG A 142 14.40 -3.26 1.32
CA ARG A 142 15.54 -4.08 1.75
C ARG A 142 15.27 -5.57 1.57
N ALA A 143 14.07 -6.04 1.87
CA ALA A 143 13.73 -7.45 1.75
C ALA A 143 13.64 -7.91 0.28
N ARG A 144 13.23 -7.01 -0.62
CA ARG A 144 12.99 -7.31 -2.05
C ARG A 144 14.20 -7.06 -2.93
N LEU A 145 14.94 -6.00 -2.63
CA LEU A 145 16.03 -5.50 -3.45
C LEU A 145 17.38 -5.54 -2.74
N GLY A 146 17.40 -5.81 -1.44
CA GLY A 146 18.65 -6.05 -0.71
C GLY A 146 19.29 -7.37 -1.08
N GLY A 147 20.63 -7.42 -0.93
CA GLY A 147 21.45 -8.57 -1.24
C GLY A 147 21.76 -8.77 -2.72
N GLY A 148 22.95 -9.31 -2.99
CA GLY A 148 23.46 -9.60 -4.34
C GLY A 148 24.48 -8.59 -4.85
N ALA A 149 25.51 -9.07 -5.55
CA ALA A 149 26.49 -8.24 -6.24
C ALA A 149 25.94 -7.89 -7.64
N GLY A 150 25.20 -6.79 -7.73
CA GLY A 150 24.77 -6.22 -9.01
C GLY A 150 25.77 -5.21 -9.54
N ILE A 151 26.00 -5.17 -10.85
CA ILE A 151 26.73 -4.06 -11.47
C ILE A 151 25.86 -2.81 -11.33
N CYS A 152 26.37 -1.75 -10.69
CA CYS A 152 25.60 -0.53 -10.40
C CYS A 152 25.59 0.49 -11.55
N ALA A 153 26.07 0.13 -12.75
CA ALA A 153 26.08 1.03 -13.89
C ALA A 153 24.66 1.33 -14.38
N SER A 154 24.35 2.58 -14.69
CA SER A 154 23.06 2.91 -15.29
C SER A 154 23.23 3.03 -16.79
N GLY A 155 22.30 2.42 -17.53
CA GLY A 155 22.17 2.59 -18.98
C GLY A 155 20.71 2.85 -19.24
N ALA A 156 20.37 4.09 -19.54
CA ALA A 156 19.04 4.43 -20.02
C ALA A 156 19.04 4.26 -21.54
N ALA A 157 18.06 3.55 -22.07
CA ALA A 157 17.79 3.56 -23.50
C ALA A 157 16.81 4.69 -23.83
N ASP A 158 16.97 5.30 -25.00
CA ASP A 158 16.01 6.27 -25.52
C ASP A 158 14.71 5.54 -25.87
N LEU A 159 13.58 6.06 -25.39
CA LEU A 159 12.27 5.49 -25.67
C LEU A 159 11.84 5.82 -27.10
N VAL A 160 11.23 4.84 -27.76
CA VAL A 160 11.04 4.86 -29.22
C VAL A 160 9.72 5.50 -29.66
N ALA A 161 8.68 5.54 -28.82
CA ALA A 161 7.39 6.12 -29.22
C ALA A 161 6.53 6.60 -28.05
N ALA A 162 5.76 7.67 -28.30
CA ALA A 162 4.72 8.17 -27.41
C ALA A 162 3.41 7.38 -27.59
N PRO A 163 2.73 6.95 -26.51
CA PRO A 163 1.41 6.36 -26.59
C PRO A 163 0.37 7.43 -26.84
N ASP A 164 -0.70 7.05 -27.55
CA ASP A 164 -1.92 7.85 -27.56
C ASP A 164 -2.67 7.63 -26.24
N LEU A 165 -2.85 8.71 -25.47
CA LEU A 165 -3.52 8.66 -24.18
C LEU A 165 -4.96 9.13 -24.33
N ALA A 166 -5.91 8.21 -24.23
CA ALA A 166 -7.33 8.47 -24.38
C ALA A 166 -8.10 7.89 -23.18
N PRO A 167 -8.66 8.72 -22.28
CA PRO A 167 -9.39 8.24 -21.12
C PRO A 167 -10.52 7.26 -21.50
N LEU A 168 -10.68 6.20 -20.72
CA LEU A 168 -11.79 5.27 -20.87
C LEU A 168 -13.10 5.96 -20.42
N PRO A 169 -14.25 5.62 -21.04
CA PRO A 169 -15.57 6.07 -20.59
C PRO A 169 -16.04 5.30 -19.35
N ALA A 170 -15.17 5.13 -18.36
CA ALA A 170 -15.42 4.43 -17.11
C ALA A 170 -15.28 5.40 -15.93
N LEU A 171 -16.29 5.44 -15.06
CA LEU A 171 -16.29 6.25 -13.86
C LEU A 171 -16.29 5.33 -12.63
N PRO A 172 -15.52 5.65 -11.58
CA PRO A 172 -15.60 4.89 -10.35
C PRO A 172 -16.94 5.15 -9.66
N ALA A 173 -17.43 4.13 -8.97
CA ALA A 173 -18.62 4.20 -8.13
C ALA A 173 -18.23 4.53 -6.67
N PRO A 174 -18.98 5.41 -5.99
CA PRO A 174 -18.76 5.69 -4.58
C PRO A 174 -19.22 4.51 -3.71
N VAL A 175 -18.37 4.12 -2.76
CA VAL A 175 -18.62 3.03 -1.80
C VAL A 175 -18.39 3.51 -0.38
N ARG A 176 -19.24 3.06 0.53
CA ARG A 176 -19.12 3.33 1.97
C ARG A 176 -18.70 2.08 2.72
N ARG A 177 -18.08 2.27 3.89
CA ARG A 177 -17.77 1.16 4.79
C ARG A 177 -19.07 0.57 5.32
N ASN A 178 -19.14 -0.75 5.36
CA ASN A 178 -20.25 -1.43 6.01
C ASN A 178 -20.14 -1.20 7.52
N GLY A 179 -21.01 -0.36 8.05
CA GLY A 179 -21.21 -0.25 9.49
C GLY A 179 -21.84 -1.52 10.06
N ARG A 180 -21.91 -1.62 11.39
CA ARG A 180 -22.61 -2.73 12.04
C ARG A 180 -24.10 -2.66 11.71
N THR A 181 -24.65 -3.77 11.22
CA THR A 181 -26.09 -3.97 11.01
C THR A 181 -26.51 -5.27 11.69
N LEU A 182 -27.81 -5.47 11.91
CA LEU A 182 -28.35 -6.72 12.48
C LEU A 182 -28.06 -7.96 11.60
N LEU A 183 -27.74 -7.76 10.32
CA LEU A 183 -27.48 -8.81 9.34
C LEU A 183 -26.01 -9.27 9.33
N HIS A 184 -25.10 -8.51 9.95
CA HIS A 184 -23.69 -8.90 9.98
C HIS A 184 -23.43 -9.99 11.04
N PRO A 185 -22.75 -11.08 10.66
CA PRO A 185 -22.45 -12.16 11.58
C PRO A 185 -21.60 -11.66 12.76
N VAL A 186 -21.96 -12.11 13.96
CA VAL A 186 -21.25 -11.79 15.18
C VAL A 186 -19.96 -12.63 15.24
N SER A 187 -18.80 -11.97 15.25
CA SER A 187 -17.50 -12.65 15.32
C SER A 187 -16.99 -12.70 16.77
N ALA A 188 -17.36 -13.76 17.49
CA ALA A 188 -16.97 -13.93 18.89
C ALA A 188 -15.45 -14.11 19.07
N ASP A 189 -14.79 -14.70 18.09
CA ASP A 189 -13.34 -14.85 17.99
C ASP A 189 -12.63 -13.49 17.91
N GLN A 190 -13.10 -12.58 17.04
CA GLN A 190 -12.53 -11.23 16.90
C GLN A 190 -12.75 -10.41 18.18
N ALA A 191 -13.91 -10.54 18.80
CA ALA A 191 -14.20 -9.88 20.06
C ALA A 191 -13.31 -10.39 21.20
N ALA A 192 -13.12 -11.71 21.30
CA ALA A 192 -12.21 -12.31 22.28
C ALA A 192 -10.75 -11.87 22.05
N ASP A 193 -10.28 -11.83 20.80
CA ASP A 193 -8.94 -11.35 20.47
C ASP A 193 -8.75 -9.86 20.81
N HIS A 194 -9.72 -9.01 20.48
CA HIS A 194 -9.72 -7.60 20.86
C HIS A 194 -9.67 -7.40 22.38
N LEU A 195 -10.51 -8.12 23.13
CA LEU A 195 -10.53 -8.07 24.59
C LEU A 195 -9.21 -8.54 25.19
N LYS A 196 -8.65 -9.66 24.69
CA LYS A 196 -7.35 -10.18 25.13
C LYS A 196 -6.25 -9.13 24.94
N LYS A 197 -6.12 -8.55 23.75
CA LYS A 197 -5.09 -7.53 23.44
C LYS A 197 -5.28 -6.27 24.29
N THR A 198 -6.52 -5.81 24.44
CA THR A 198 -6.86 -4.63 25.23
C THR A 198 -6.57 -4.84 26.72
N LEU A 199 -6.93 -6.00 27.27
CA LEU A 199 -6.69 -6.34 28.67
C LEU A 199 -5.19 -6.47 28.96
N ILE A 200 -4.43 -7.16 28.09
CA ILE A 200 -2.97 -7.26 28.22
C ILE A 200 -2.34 -5.86 28.24
N ARG A 201 -2.72 -5.00 27.29
CA ARG A 201 -2.22 -3.61 27.22
C ARG A 201 -2.57 -2.81 28.48
N ALA A 202 -3.82 -2.93 28.96
CA ALA A 202 -4.30 -2.16 30.11
C ALA A 202 -3.73 -2.63 31.45
N VAL A 203 -3.55 -3.93 31.65
CA VAL A 203 -3.12 -4.52 32.92
C VAL A 203 -1.60 -4.61 33.03
N LEU A 204 -0.93 -5.02 31.96
CA LEU A 204 0.52 -5.24 31.96
C LEU A 204 1.32 -4.04 31.43
N GLY A 205 0.66 -3.08 30.78
CA GLY A 205 1.34 -1.96 30.11
C GLY A 205 2.18 -2.39 28.90
N VAL A 206 2.04 -3.63 28.44
CA VAL A 206 2.82 -4.20 27.32
C VAL A 206 1.97 -4.17 26.05
N ASP A 207 2.47 -3.49 25.01
CA ASP A 207 1.93 -3.61 23.65
C ASP A 207 2.87 -4.46 22.78
N SER A 208 2.59 -5.76 22.70
CA SER A 208 3.35 -6.70 21.87
C SER A 208 2.83 -6.81 20.43
N THR A 209 1.79 -6.05 20.06
CA THR A 209 1.22 -6.13 18.71
C THR A 209 2.16 -5.52 17.67
N PRO A 210 2.09 -5.90 16.38
CA PRO A 210 2.94 -5.29 15.35
C PRO A 210 2.52 -3.86 14.98
N VAL A 211 1.49 -3.31 15.64
CA VAL A 211 0.92 -2.00 15.33
C VAL A 211 1.26 -1.01 16.43
N VAL A 212 1.66 0.19 16.04
CA VAL A 212 1.91 1.31 16.96
C VAL A 212 0.85 2.38 16.73
N ARG A 213 0.27 2.89 17.82
CA ARG A 213 -0.58 4.08 17.81
C ARG A 213 0.26 5.31 18.14
N LEU A 214 0.22 6.30 17.26
CA LEU A 214 0.90 7.58 17.39
C LEU A 214 -0.14 8.69 17.50
N ASP A 215 0.13 9.71 18.33
CA ASP A 215 -0.77 10.85 18.45
C ASP A 215 -0.47 11.90 17.37
N LEU A 216 -1.53 12.45 16.77
CA LEU A 216 -1.44 13.45 15.72
C LEU A 216 -1.64 14.86 16.27
N SER A 217 -0.94 15.83 15.69
CA SER A 217 -1.05 17.25 16.00
C SER A 217 -2.35 17.87 15.48
N ARG A 218 -3.01 17.17 14.55
CA ARG A 218 -4.30 17.52 13.93
C ARG A 218 -5.27 16.34 14.02
N ASP A 219 -6.57 16.64 14.02
CA ASP A 219 -7.67 15.68 14.08
C ASP A 219 -8.56 15.69 12.82
N ASP A 220 -8.14 16.40 11.77
CA ASP A 220 -8.87 16.57 10.52
C ASP A 220 -8.28 15.77 9.35
N LEU A 221 -7.30 14.89 9.61
CA LEU A 221 -6.60 14.09 8.58
C LEU A 221 -7.32 12.80 8.20
N PHE A 222 -8.22 12.32 9.07
CA PHE A 222 -8.95 11.07 8.89
C PHE A 222 -10.44 11.28 9.15
N THR A 223 -11.28 10.49 8.50
CA THR A 223 -12.74 10.50 8.77
C THR A 223 -13.16 9.55 9.88
N SER A 224 -12.22 8.82 10.48
CA SER A 224 -12.48 7.93 11.62
C SER A 224 -12.92 8.72 12.86
N ARG A 225 -13.53 8.05 13.84
CA ARG A 225 -13.91 8.73 15.10
C ARG A 225 -12.70 9.09 15.95
N ARG A 226 -11.61 8.33 15.79
CA ARG A 226 -10.31 8.55 16.45
C ARG A 226 -9.34 9.21 15.46
N ALA A 227 -9.73 10.37 14.95
CA ALA A 227 -8.96 11.10 13.93
C ALA A 227 -7.71 11.81 14.49
N ASP A 228 -7.58 11.92 15.81
CA ASP A 228 -6.41 12.45 16.53
C ASP A 228 -5.28 11.42 16.70
N SER A 229 -5.40 10.23 16.09
CA SER A 229 -4.43 9.15 16.24
C SER A 229 -4.15 8.46 14.90
N LEU A 230 -2.89 8.05 14.72
CA LEU A 230 -2.40 7.30 13.58
C LEU A 230 -2.03 5.88 14.00
N LEU A 231 -2.51 4.89 13.26
CA LEU A 231 -2.00 3.52 13.34
C LEU A 231 -0.97 3.30 12.22
N VAL A 232 0.15 2.65 12.54
CA VAL A 232 1.20 2.20 11.60
C VAL A 232 1.78 0.86 12.03
N TYR A 233 2.52 0.15 11.17
CA TYR A 233 3.32 -0.97 11.67
C TYR A 233 4.54 -0.48 12.44
N ARG A 234 4.96 -1.29 13.40
CA ARG A 234 6.22 -1.10 14.14
C ARG A 234 7.43 -1.20 13.22
N GLU A 235 7.34 -2.02 12.18
CA GLU A 235 8.42 -2.27 11.23
C GLU A 235 8.75 -1.05 10.36
N ASP A 236 7.84 -0.07 10.24
CA ASP A 236 8.11 1.21 9.56
C ASP A 236 9.37 1.89 10.14
N PHE A 237 9.65 1.66 11.42
CA PHE A 237 10.79 2.25 12.12
C PHE A 237 12.10 1.44 12.01
N ASP A 238 12.08 0.23 11.44
CA ASP A 238 13.27 -0.61 11.35
C ASP A 238 14.27 -0.11 10.31
N LYS A 239 13.85 0.78 9.41
CA LYS A 239 14.70 1.42 8.39
C LYS A 239 15.90 2.16 8.97
N ARG A 240 15.81 2.62 10.23
CA ARG A 240 16.94 3.22 10.97
C ARG A 240 18.14 2.28 11.17
N ARG A 241 17.93 0.97 10.97
CA ARG A 241 18.96 -0.07 11.08
C ARG A 241 19.59 -0.41 9.73
N TRP A 242 19.14 0.20 8.63
CA TRP A 242 19.71 -0.06 7.31
C TRP A 242 21.07 0.63 7.19
N THR A 243 22.05 -0.08 6.64
CA THR A 243 23.43 0.36 6.46
C THR A 243 23.65 0.99 5.08
N GLY A 244 24.83 1.57 4.84
CA GLY A 244 25.24 2.01 3.51
C GLY A 244 25.13 0.89 2.47
N ASP A 245 25.65 -0.30 2.80
CA ASP A 245 25.60 -1.50 1.96
C ASP A 245 24.15 -1.91 1.60
N ASP A 246 23.20 -1.75 2.52
CA ASP A 246 21.79 -2.03 2.23
C ASP A 246 21.26 -1.06 1.14
N TRP A 247 21.60 0.23 1.24
CA TRP A 247 21.20 1.24 0.27
C TRP A 247 21.87 1.03 -1.09
N ASP A 248 23.16 0.70 -1.10
CA ASP A 248 23.90 0.38 -2.31
C ASP A 248 23.29 -0.83 -3.02
N ALA A 249 23.03 -1.92 -2.29
CA ALA A 249 22.41 -3.11 -2.87
C ALA A 249 21.06 -2.80 -3.53
N ILE A 250 20.20 -2.02 -2.86
CA ILE A 250 18.90 -1.60 -3.40
C ILE A 250 19.10 -0.80 -4.70
N ARG A 251 19.99 0.20 -4.69
CA ARG A 251 20.27 1.04 -5.88
C ARG A 251 20.78 0.21 -7.04
N CYS A 252 21.76 -0.66 -6.80
CA CYS A 252 22.38 -1.47 -7.85
C CYS A 252 21.37 -2.46 -8.46
N ARG A 253 20.46 -3.01 -7.66
CA ARG A 253 19.42 -3.91 -8.16
C ARG A 253 18.34 -3.19 -8.94
N LEU A 254 17.98 -1.96 -8.56
CA LEU A 254 17.10 -1.09 -9.36
C LEU A 254 17.73 -0.73 -10.72
N ALA A 255 19.00 -0.33 -10.73
CA ALA A 255 19.73 -0.05 -11.96
C ALA A 255 19.85 -1.30 -12.85
N ALA A 256 20.07 -2.47 -12.26
CA ALA A 256 20.08 -3.73 -12.99
C ALA A 256 18.72 -4.07 -13.60
N ALA A 257 17.62 -3.87 -12.85
CA ALA A 257 16.27 -4.08 -13.35
C ALA A 257 15.95 -3.15 -14.52
N GLN A 258 16.29 -1.86 -14.41
CA GLN A 258 16.14 -0.91 -15.51
C GLN A 258 16.90 -1.37 -16.75
N ARG A 259 18.22 -1.60 -16.64
CA ARG A 259 19.04 -2.00 -17.79
C ARG A 259 18.51 -3.27 -18.46
N HIS A 260 18.01 -4.21 -17.68
CA HIS A 260 17.48 -5.46 -18.21
C HIS A 260 16.24 -5.21 -19.07
N ILE A 261 15.30 -4.40 -18.57
CA ILE A 261 14.06 -4.07 -19.29
C ILE A 261 14.32 -3.16 -20.48
N GLU A 262 15.18 -2.16 -20.33
CA GLU A 262 15.46 -1.16 -21.36
C GLU A 262 16.53 -1.63 -22.38
N ALA A 263 17.01 -2.87 -22.29
CA ALA A 263 18.14 -3.37 -23.08
C ALA A 263 17.97 -3.25 -24.60
N ASP A 264 16.73 -3.33 -25.08
CA ASP A 264 16.38 -3.24 -26.50
C ASP A 264 15.73 -1.90 -26.91
N GLY A 265 15.58 -0.96 -25.96
CA GLY A 265 14.97 0.35 -26.14
C GLY A 265 13.46 0.35 -26.39
N ARG A 266 12.78 -0.81 -26.40
CA ARG A 266 11.35 -0.89 -26.71
C ARG A 266 10.46 -0.71 -25.48
N ILE A 267 10.97 -1.08 -24.31
CA ILE A 267 10.24 -1.06 -23.05
C ILE A 267 10.86 0.00 -22.13
N GLY A 268 10.06 0.92 -21.60
CA GLY A 268 10.52 1.81 -20.53
C GLY A 268 10.46 1.17 -19.16
N PHE A 269 11.32 1.64 -18.25
CA PHE A 269 11.27 1.27 -16.84
C PHE A 269 10.90 2.46 -15.96
N LEU A 270 10.06 2.21 -14.97
CA LEU A 270 9.69 3.16 -13.91
C LEU A 270 9.74 2.44 -12.57
N PHE A 271 10.41 3.04 -11.59
CA PHE A 271 10.34 2.58 -10.22
C PHE A 271 9.40 3.49 -9.42
N LEU A 272 8.33 2.91 -8.87
CA LEU A 272 7.34 3.61 -8.06
C LEU A 272 7.43 3.12 -6.62
N MET A 273 7.96 3.94 -5.72
CA MET A 273 7.97 3.62 -4.29
C MET A 273 6.68 4.11 -3.64
N ALA A 274 5.89 3.19 -3.07
CA ALA A 274 4.77 3.54 -2.19
C ALA A 274 5.32 3.90 -0.80
N PRO A 275 5.25 5.17 -0.35
CA PRO A 275 5.79 5.55 0.95
C PRO A 275 5.01 4.88 2.08
N ASP A 276 5.68 4.64 3.19
CA ASP A 276 5.02 4.16 4.39
C ASP A 276 4.07 5.24 4.94
N LYS A 277 2.97 4.80 5.53
CA LYS A 277 2.02 5.71 6.20
C LYS A 277 2.72 6.56 7.27
N SER A 278 3.70 6.01 8.00
CA SER A 278 4.50 6.79 8.95
C SER A 278 5.33 7.89 8.29
N SER A 279 5.80 7.67 7.06
CA SER A 279 6.60 8.60 6.27
C SER A 279 5.74 9.71 5.64
N ALA A 280 4.52 9.38 5.22
CA ALA A 280 3.58 10.33 4.64
C ALA A 280 3.02 11.32 5.68
N TYR A 281 2.81 10.86 6.91
CA TYR A 281 2.23 11.67 8.00
C TYR A 281 3.25 12.17 9.03
N ALA A 282 4.55 12.03 8.77
CA ALA A 282 5.62 12.33 9.74
C ALA A 282 5.54 13.73 10.35
N GLU A 283 5.18 14.75 9.55
CA GLU A 283 5.07 16.16 9.98
C GLU A 283 3.90 16.42 10.94
N TYR A 284 2.95 15.49 11.02
CA TYR A 284 1.76 15.63 11.86
C TYR A 284 1.84 14.82 13.15
N LEU A 285 2.96 14.18 13.46
CA LEU A 285 3.14 13.47 14.72
C LEU A 285 3.40 14.47 15.86
N ARG A 286 2.69 14.34 16.99
CA ARG A 286 2.94 15.19 18.18
C ARG A 286 4.33 14.99 18.75
N THR A 287 4.77 13.74 18.76
CA THR A 287 6.12 13.35 19.16
C THR A 287 6.86 12.96 17.90
N PRO A 288 7.87 13.73 17.46
CA PRO A 288 8.68 13.36 16.32
C PRO A 288 9.37 12.01 16.55
N TYR A 289 9.38 11.17 15.54
CA TYR A 289 10.17 9.94 15.51
C TYR A 289 11.32 10.12 14.53
N ALA A 290 12.46 9.48 14.82
CA ALA A 290 13.58 9.41 13.88
C ALA A 290 13.16 8.55 12.67
N GLN A 291 12.59 9.20 11.66
CA GLN A 291 12.25 8.62 10.38
C GLN A 291 13.44 8.78 9.42
N VAL A 292 13.66 7.76 8.59
CA VAL A 292 14.61 7.85 7.48
C VAL A 292 13.84 8.33 6.26
N ASP A 293 14.30 9.41 5.62
CA ASP A 293 13.77 9.82 4.32
C ASP A 293 14.29 8.87 3.23
N THR A 294 13.61 7.74 3.07
CA THR A 294 13.99 6.67 2.15
C THR A 294 14.10 7.14 0.71
N MET A 295 13.18 8.00 0.26
CA MET A 295 13.21 8.54 -1.11
C MET A 295 14.47 9.38 -1.34
N SER A 296 14.80 10.27 -0.40
CA SER A 296 16.02 11.07 -0.49
C SER A 296 17.28 10.20 -0.39
N GLN A 297 17.30 9.15 0.44
CA GLN A 297 18.44 8.22 0.54
C GLN A 297 18.68 7.46 -0.77
N LEU A 298 17.63 6.96 -1.42
CA LEU A 298 17.73 6.29 -2.70
C LEU A 298 18.28 7.23 -3.78
N ARG A 299 17.73 8.46 -3.87
CA ARG A 299 18.08 9.42 -4.94
C ARG A 299 19.49 9.99 -4.90
N ARG A 300 20.18 9.97 -3.76
CA ARG A 300 21.52 10.59 -3.63
C ARG A 300 22.50 10.09 -4.69
N GLU A 301 22.47 8.79 -4.95
CA GLU A 301 23.43 8.11 -5.82
C GLU A 301 22.75 7.22 -6.88
N LEU A 302 21.42 7.10 -6.83
CA LEU A 302 20.68 6.41 -7.89
C LEU A 302 20.66 7.29 -9.14
N THR A 303 21.48 6.92 -10.12
CA THR A 303 21.40 7.40 -11.49
C THR A 303 20.61 6.39 -12.32
N GLY A 304 19.88 6.81 -13.35
CA GLY A 304 19.15 5.87 -14.23
C GLY A 304 17.64 5.83 -14.00
N PRO A 305 17.11 5.04 -13.05
CA PRO A 305 15.68 4.74 -13.05
C PRO A 305 14.84 5.98 -12.85
N ARG A 306 13.83 6.14 -13.70
CA ARG A 306 12.78 7.12 -13.44
C ARG A 306 12.10 6.74 -12.13
N MET A 307 12.05 7.70 -11.20
CA MET A 307 11.47 7.51 -9.88
C MET A 307 10.72 8.79 -9.48
N PRO A 308 9.45 8.92 -9.86
CA PRO A 308 8.66 10.11 -9.59
C PRO A 308 8.41 10.28 -8.08
N ARG A 309 8.27 11.53 -7.64
CA ARG A 309 8.18 11.91 -6.21
C ARG A 309 6.76 11.74 -5.64
N LEU A 310 6.28 10.50 -5.62
CA LEU A 310 4.98 10.14 -5.03
C LEU A 310 4.89 10.55 -3.56
N ASP A 311 5.99 10.42 -2.82
CA ASP A 311 6.13 10.87 -1.43
C ASP A 311 5.78 12.35 -1.25
N LEU A 312 6.27 13.23 -2.14
CA LEU A 312 5.96 14.65 -2.08
C LEU A 312 4.52 14.95 -2.51
N ALA A 313 4.01 14.24 -3.53
CA ALA A 313 2.63 14.43 -3.99
C ALA A 313 1.61 14.09 -2.88
N LEU A 314 1.82 12.96 -2.18
CA LEU A 314 0.99 12.55 -1.05
C LEU A 314 1.10 13.53 0.12
N ARG A 315 2.33 13.91 0.53
CA ARG A 315 2.52 14.91 1.60
C ARG A 315 1.85 16.24 1.28
N ALA A 316 1.96 16.71 0.03
CA ALA A 316 1.33 17.93 -0.41
C ALA A 316 -0.21 17.83 -0.38
N ALA A 317 -0.78 16.68 -0.74
CA ALA A 317 -2.22 16.46 -0.63
C ALA A 317 -2.71 16.46 0.83
N ILE A 318 -1.96 15.81 1.73
CA ILE A 318 -2.26 15.82 3.18
C ILE A 318 -2.17 17.26 3.72
N ALA A 319 -1.13 18.01 3.34
CA ALA A 319 -0.95 19.40 3.76
C ALA A 319 -2.10 20.31 3.33
N ARG A 320 -2.67 20.07 2.15
CA ARG A 320 -3.86 20.78 1.64
C ARG A 320 -5.18 20.36 2.30
N GLY A 321 -5.16 19.47 3.30
CA GLY A 321 -6.34 19.00 4.02
C GLY A 321 -7.02 17.78 3.38
N GLY A 322 -6.30 17.04 2.53
CA GLY A 322 -6.76 15.75 2.03
C GLY A 322 -6.98 14.77 3.19
N ARG A 323 -8.18 14.20 3.28
CA ARG A 323 -8.56 13.20 4.29
C ARG A 323 -8.45 11.80 3.73
N ASP A 324 -8.14 10.85 4.61
CA ASP A 324 -8.02 9.43 4.27
C ASP A 324 -7.12 9.16 3.05
N ILE A 325 -6.10 10.00 2.84
CA ILE A 325 -5.05 9.73 1.84
C ILE A 325 -4.46 8.35 2.10
N TYR A 326 -4.26 8.01 3.39
CA TYR A 326 -4.24 6.63 3.85
C TYR A 326 -5.47 6.28 4.66
N LEU A 327 -5.92 5.03 4.57
CA LEU A 327 -7.04 4.59 5.39
C LEU A 327 -6.63 4.58 6.87
N PRO A 328 -7.42 5.11 7.79
CA PRO A 328 -7.06 5.23 9.20
C PRO A 328 -6.82 3.88 9.89
N ASN A 329 -7.53 2.83 9.46
CA ASN A 329 -7.44 1.46 9.99
C ASN A 329 -6.54 0.53 9.16
N ASP A 330 -5.95 0.99 8.06
CA ASP A 330 -5.14 0.15 7.17
C ASP A 330 -3.76 0.76 6.87
N THR A 331 -2.82 -0.04 6.39
CA THR A 331 -1.52 0.40 5.90
C THR A 331 -1.57 0.99 4.48
N HIS A 332 -2.58 0.66 3.70
CA HIS A 332 -2.73 1.12 2.32
C HIS A 332 -3.36 2.52 2.23
N TRP A 333 -3.11 3.16 1.09
CA TRP A 333 -3.81 4.39 0.76
C TRP A 333 -5.30 4.18 0.52
N GLY A 334 -6.11 5.21 0.76
CA GLY A 334 -7.48 5.25 0.26
C GLY A 334 -7.51 5.56 -1.24
N SER A 335 -8.69 5.56 -1.83
CA SER A 335 -8.93 5.92 -3.24
C SER A 335 -8.39 7.31 -3.61
N ALA A 336 -8.40 8.26 -2.67
CA ALA A 336 -7.77 9.57 -2.85
C ALA A 336 -6.25 9.44 -3.06
N GLY A 337 -5.57 8.61 -2.26
CA GLY A 337 -4.14 8.32 -2.44
C GLY A 337 -3.87 7.50 -3.71
N SER A 338 -4.74 6.53 -4.04
CA SER A 338 -4.67 5.79 -5.31
C SER A 338 -4.72 6.72 -6.54
N ARG A 339 -5.63 7.71 -6.54
CA ARG A 339 -5.75 8.70 -7.62
C ARG A 339 -4.49 9.58 -7.72
N ILE A 340 -3.90 9.97 -6.59
CA ILE A 340 -2.64 10.72 -6.58
C ILE A 340 -1.51 9.87 -7.16
N ALA A 341 -1.40 8.60 -6.77
CA ALA A 341 -0.39 7.69 -7.31
C ALA A 341 -0.53 7.51 -8.83
N ALA A 342 -1.75 7.33 -9.33
CA ALA A 342 -2.03 7.28 -10.76
C ALA A 342 -1.61 8.57 -11.47
N GLN A 343 -2.02 9.73 -10.96
CA GLN A 343 -1.67 11.03 -11.55
C GLN A 343 -0.15 11.25 -11.61
N VAL A 344 0.59 10.85 -10.57
CA VAL A 344 2.05 10.97 -10.54
C VAL A 344 2.70 10.15 -11.65
N VAL A 345 2.19 8.95 -11.93
CA VAL A 345 2.65 8.10 -13.03
C VAL A 345 2.25 8.70 -14.38
N ILE A 346 1.03 9.18 -14.53
CA ILE A 346 0.52 9.82 -15.77
C ILE A 346 1.35 11.05 -16.12
N ASP A 347 1.65 11.89 -15.13
CA ASP A 347 2.47 13.08 -15.34
C ASP A 347 3.91 12.71 -15.71
N ASP A 348 4.43 11.60 -15.17
CA ASP A 348 5.73 11.07 -15.60
C ASP A 348 5.71 10.60 -17.04
N LEU A 349 4.72 9.80 -17.42
CA LEU A 349 4.50 9.37 -18.80
C LEU A 349 4.44 10.56 -19.76
N ARG A 350 3.61 11.55 -19.46
CA ARG A 350 3.46 12.77 -20.30
C ARG A 350 4.77 13.53 -20.44
N ARG A 351 5.51 13.74 -19.34
CA ARG A 351 6.82 14.42 -19.40
C ARG A 351 7.82 13.65 -20.23
N THR A 352 7.89 12.34 -20.05
CA THR A 352 8.80 11.46 -20.78
C THR A 352 8.54 11.52 -22.27
N TYR A 353 7.28 11.45 -22.69
CA TYR A 353 6.93 11.45 -24.11
C TYR A 353 6.90 12.84 -24.75
N ALA A 354 6.62 13.90 -23.99
CA ALA A 354 6.77 15.28 -24.48
C ALA A 354 8.24 15.66 -24.75
N ALA A 355 9.19 14.95 -24.15
CA ALA A 355 10.63 15.15 -24.39
C ALA A 355 11.15 14.41 -25.64
N LEU A 356 10.33 13.57 -26.28
CA LEU A 356 10.71 12.91 -27.53
C LEU A 356 10.68 13.91 -28.70
N PRO A 357 11.62 13.82 -29.66
CA PRO A 357 11.52 14.59 -30.89
C PRO A 357 10.23 14.22 -31.66
N PRO A 358 9.62 15.16 -32.40
CA PRO A 358 8.47 14.84 -33.25
C PRO A 358 8.84 13.72 -34.22
N THR A 359 7.94 12.76 -34.39
CA THR A 359 8.08 11.70 -35.39
C THR A 359 7.78 12.29 -36.77
N ASP A 360 8.75 12.21 -37.68
CA ASP A 360 8.66 12.66 -39.08
C ASP A 360 7.74 11.79 -39.93
#